data_AF-A0A9X3PN25-F1
#
_entry.id   AF-A0A9X3PN25-F1
#
_cell.length_a   1.000
_cell.length_b   1.000
_cell.length_c   1.000
_cell.angle_alpha   90.00
_cell.angle_beta   90.00
_cell.angle_gamma   90.00
#
_symmetry.space_group_name_H-M   'P 1'
#
loop_
_entity.id
_entity.type
_entity.pdbx_description
1 polymer ?
#
loop_
_entity_poly.entity_id
_entity_poly.type
_entity_poly.pdbx_seq_one_letter_code
_entity_poly.pdbx_strand_id
1 'polypeptide(L)'
;MEEEVTSPDTDRPTNSAARPSPNEVRAFTEAWQSRPGFEAPAEEVGVELPAPVYTSWEDYLARTTERERLQWCRVKAKTASRERLMSGRPERRVTPLEVWQVAEGAQGRCVYCGSLALERRPTGHDGRPMPWAMVGRRIGSLDHRVGILDGGTNDLENLAWACLWCNVWETERRPGATDHGGLQRSDQQSRLALFFLITTLAGLEAAPAEGVS
;
A
#
# COMPACT_ATOMS: atom_id res chain seq x y z
N MET A 1 -39.20 39.92 21.60
CA MET A 1 -38.94 38.46 21.62
C MET A 1 -37.69 38.27 20.81
N GLU A 2 -36.54 38.37 21.48
CA GLU A 2 -35.21 38.19 20.89
C GLU A 2 -34.83 36.74 21.19
N GLU A 3 -34.68 35.92 20.16
CA GLU A 3 -34.24 34.53 20.31
C GLU A 3 -32.72 34.51 20.44
N GLU A 4 -32.28 34.17 21.64
CA GLU A 4 -30.89 33.90 22.03
C GLU A 4 -30.45 32.57 21.43
N VAL A 5 -29.70 32.63 20.32
CA VAL A 5 -29.10 31.47 19.68
C VAL A 5 -27.87 31.05 20.50
N THR A 6 -28.05 30.04 21.35
CA THR A 6 -26.96 29.38 22.07
C THR A 6 -26.18 28.48 21.10
N SER A 7 -24.92 28.82 20.89
CA SER A 7 -23.96 28.06 20.08
C SER A 7 -23.49 26.83 20.87
N PRO A 8 -23.53 25.60 20.32
CA PRO A 8 -23.00 24.44 21.02
C PRO A 8 -21.47 24.45 20.92
N ASP A 9 -20.83 24.70 22.05
CA ASP A 9 -19.39 24.54 22.28
C ASP A 9 -18.97 23.11 21.92
N THR A 10 -18.19 22.98 20.86
CA THR A 10 -17.55 21.72 20.49
C THR A 10 -16.27 21.54 21.30
N ASP A 11 -16.38 20.82 22.41
CA ASP A 11 -15.25 20.17 23.07
C ASP A 11 -14.69 19.06 22.17
N ARG A 12 -13.93 19.43 21.15
CA ARG A 12 -13.11 18.51 20.37
C ARG A 12 -11.75 18.41 21.07
N PRO A 13 -11.39 17.27 21.69
CA PRO A 13 -10.08 17.12 22.30
C PRO A 13 -9.00 17.29 21.23
N THR A 14 -8.18 18.33 21.39
CA THR A 14 -7.00 18.57 20.57
C THR A 14 -5.97 17.52 20.93
N ASN A 15 -6.01 16.39 20.23
CA ASN A 15 -5.05 15.31 20.37
C ASN A 15 -3.72 15.76 19.72
N SER A 16 -3.03 16.70 20.38
CA SER A 16 -1.68 17.12 20.05
C SER A 16 -0.72 16.05 20.57
N ALA A 17 -0.71 14.90 19.91
CA ALA A 17 0.32 13.92 20.15
C ALA A 17 1.66 14.55 19.75
N ALA A 18 2.56 14.74 20.73
CA ALA A 18 3.90 15.26 20.49
C ALA A 18 4.59 14.43 19.40
N ARG A 19 5.30 15.10 18.48
CA ARG A 19 6.06 14.40 17.43
C ARG A 19 7.02 13.41 18.08
N PRO A 20 7.07 12.16 17.61
CA PRO A 20 8.08 11.21 18.08
C PRO A 20 9.46 11.78 17.75
N SER A 21 10.34 11.74 18.74
CA SER A 21 11.72 12.16 18.61
C SER A 21 12.47 11.25 17.63
N PRO A 22 13.57 11.72 17.01
CA PRO A 22 14.42 10.88 16.16
C PRO A 22 14.89 9.60 16.84
N ASN A 23 15.07 9.63 18.17
CA ASN A 23 15.46 8.46 18.96
C ASN A 23 14.32 7.44 19.10
N GLU A 24 13.07 7.89 19.23
CA GLU A 24 11.90 7.00 19.27
C GLU A 24 11.66 6.34 17.92
N VAL A 25 11.84 7.09 16.83
CA VAL A 25 11.79 6.53 15.47
C VAL A 25 12.87 5.46 15.27
N ARG A 26 14.10 5.72 15.73
CA ARG A 26 15.21 4.76 15.65
C ARG A 26 14.95 3.51 16.50
N ALA A 27 14.55 3.67 17.76
CA ALA A 27 14.26 2.58 18.67
C ALA A 27 13.10 1.70 18.17
N PHE A 28 12.06 2.31 17.61
CA PHE A 28 10.97 1.59 16.96
C PHE A 28 11.46 0.78 15.75
N THR A 29 12.35 1.36 14.94
CA THR A 29 12.93 0.70 13.76
C THR A 29 13.80 -0.50 14.16
N GLU A 30 14.67 -0.34 15.17
CA GLU A 30 15.57 -1.40 15.67
C GLU A 30 14.78 -2.55 16.33
N ALA A 31 13.82 -2.23 17.21
CA ALA A 31 12.96 -3.23 17.83
C ALA A 31 12.18 -4.04 16.79
N TRP A 32 11.73 -3.39 15.72
CA TRP A 32 11.03 -4.08 14.64
C TRP A 32 11.95 -5.00 13.83
N GLN A 33 13.16 -4.54 13.47
CA GLN A 33 14.14 -5.35 12.74
C GLN A 33 14.56 -6.62 13.51
N SER A 34 14.44 -6.60 14.84
CA SER A 34 14.78 -7.73 15.71
C SER A 34 13.68 -8.80 15.84
N ARG A 35 12.48 -8.59 15.26
CA ARG A 35 11.40 -9.59 15.33
C ARG A 35 11.72 -10.78 14.42
N PRO A 36 11.54 -12.03 14.89
CA PRO A 36 11.70 -13.20 14.04
C PRO A 36 10.77 -13.09 12.84
N GLY A 37 11.34 -13.13 11.63
CA GLY A 37 10.60 -12.98 10.38
C GLY A 37 9.58 -14.11 10.25
N PHE A 38 8.32 -13.75 10.02
CA PHE A 38 7.36 -14.68 9.44
C PHE A 38 7.73 -14.87 7.97
N GLU A 39 7.79 -16.12 7.51
CA GLU A 39 8.17 -16.47 6.15
C GLU A 39 7.34 -15.64 5.15
N ALA A 40 8.07 -14.94 4.27
CA ALA A 40 7.47 -14.31 3.11
C ALA A 40 6.60 -15.35 2.37
N PRO A 41 5.50 -14.93 1.72
CA PRO A 41 4.73 -15.86 0.89
C PRO A 41 5.71 -16.60 -0.04
N ALA A 42 5.54 -17.92 -0.12
CA ALA A 42 6.38 -18.77 -0.95
C ALA A 42 6.57 -18.09 -2.31
N GLU A 43 7.83 -17.80 -2.64
CA GLU A 43 8.24 -17.31 -3.94
C GLU A 43 7.54 -18.20 -4.99
N GLU A 44 6.63 -17.63 -5.79
CA GLU A 44 5.94 -18.40 -6.83
C GLU A 44 7.04 -18.95 -7.76
N VAL A 45 7.37 -20.23 -7.56
CA VAL A 45 8.55 -20.88 -8.14
C VAL A 45 8.47 -20.76 -9.66
N GLY A 46 9.35 -19.94 -10.25
CA GLY A 46 9.52 -19.81 -11.70
C GLY A 46 9.19 -18.45 -12.32
N VAL A 47 8.74 -17.45 -11.55
CA VAL A 47 8.56 -16.08 -12.08
C VAL A 47 9.83 -15.27 -11.89
N GLU A 48 10.54 -14.97 -12.98
CA GLU A 48 11.72 -14.10 -12.95
C GLU A 48 11.35 -12.69 -12.45
N LEU A 49 12.02 -12.24 -11.39
CA LEU A 49 11.84 -10.92 -10.83
C LEU A 49 12.33 -9.86 -11.82
N PRO A 50 11.48 -8.91 -12.27
CA PRO A 50 11.97 -7.84 -13.11
C PRO A 50 12.98 -7.02 -12.31
N ALA A 51 14.12 -6.70 -12.94
CA ALA A 51 15.15 -5.87 -12.32
C ALA A 51 14.56 -4.53 -11.82
N PRO A 52 15.07 -3.97 -10.72
CA PRO A 52 14.67 -2.64 -10.27
C PRO A 52 14.86 -1.61 -11.38
N VAL A 53 13.86 -0.75 -11.58
CA VAL A 53 13.95 0.34 -12.55
C VAL A 53 14.91 1.40 -12.05
N TYR A 54 14.93 1.65 -10.74
CA TYR A 54 15.79 2.64 -10.10
C TYR A 54 16.62 2.00 -8.99
N THR A 55 17.88 2.41 -8.89
CA THR A 55 18.84 1.87 -7.91
C THR A 55 19.05 2.80 -6.71
N SER A 56 18.84 4.11 -6.91
CA SER A 56 18.91 5.13 -5.85
C SER A 56 17.93 6.28 -6.09
N TRP A 57 17.83 7.20 -5.14
CA TRP A 57 17.06 8.44 -5.30
C TRP A 57 17.66 9.33 -6.40
N GLU A 58 18.98 9.42 -6.46
CA GLU A 58 19.73 10.18 -7.47
C GLU A 58 19.51 9.61 -8.87
N ASP A 59 19.54 8.27 -9.01
CA ASP A 59 19.23 7.57 -10.27
C ASP A 59 17.81 7.88 -10.74
N TYR A 60 16.83 7.86 -9.82
CA TYR A 60 15.47 8.28 -10.11
C TYR A 60 15.38 9.74 -10.57
N LEU A 61 16.07 10.66 -9.88
CA LEU A 61 16.07 12.07 -10.25
C LEU A 61 16.73 12.33 -11.61
N ALA A 62 17.80 11.60 -11.93
CA ALA A 62 18.53 11.71 -13.20
C ALA A 62 17.71 11.16 -14.38
N ARG A 63 16.87 10.15 -14.16
CA ARG A 63 16.10 9.46 -15.20
C ARG A 63 14.66 9.94 -15.35
N THR A 64 14.23 10.88 -14.54
CA THR A 64 12.88 11.44 -14.59
C THR A 64 12.91 12.96 -14.69
N THR A 65 11.95 13.50 -15.42
CA THR A 65 11.71 14.94 -15.48
C THR A 65 10.78 15.36 -14.35
N GLU A 66 10.86 16.63 -13.93
CA GLU A 66 9.94 17.20 -12.94
C GLU A 66 8.47 16.99 -13.34
N ARG A 67 8.15 17.18 -14.63
CA ARG A 67 6.80 16.95 -15.16
C ARG A 67 6.30 15.52 -14.94
N GLU A 68 7.14 14.52 -15.16
CA GLU A 68 6.77 13.11 -14.95
C GLU A 68 6.55 12.79 -13.48
N ARG A 69 7.40 13.35 -12.59
CA ARG A 69 7.29 13.20 -11.15
C ARG A 69 5.99 13.81 -10.63
N LEU A 70 5.66 15.02 -11.05
CA LEU A 70 4.40 15.69 -10.68
C LEU A 70 3.17 14.98 -11.26
N GLN A 71 3.24 14.45 -12.48
CA GLN A 71 2.15 13.66 -13.06
C GLN A 71 1.88 12.37 -12.25
N TRP A 72 2.94 11.71 -11.80
CA TRP A 72 2.81 10.54 -10.92
C TRP A 72 2.23 10.92 -9.55
N CYS A 73 2.70 12.03 -8.97
CA CYS A 73 2.15 12.56 -7.72
C CYS A 73 0.67 12.94 -7.83
N ARG A 74 0.23 13.45 -9.00
CA ARG A 74 -1.18 13.77 -9.26
C ARG A 74 -2.11 12.57 -9.14
N VAL A 75 -1.66 11.39 -9.59
CA VAL A 75 -2.45 10.16 -9.46
C VAL A 75 -2.63 9.79 -7.99
N LYS A 76 -1.57 9.90 -7.18
CA LYS A 76 -1.62 9.61 -5.73
C LYS A 76 -2.48 10.61 -4.97
N ALA A 77 -2.30 11.90 -5.26
CA ALA A 77 -3.09 13.00 -4.71
C ALA A 77 -4.60 12.79 -4.98
N LYS A 78 -4.96 12.41 -6.21
CA LYS A 78 -6.34 12.06 -6.59
C LYS A 78 -6.87 10.89 -5.77
N THR A 79 -6.08 9.83 -5.60
CA THR A 79 -6.48 8.66 -4.79
C THR A 79 -6.64 9.01 -3.31
N ALA A 80 -5.73 9.80 -2.73
CA ALA A 80 -5.80 10.21 -1.34
C ALA A 80 -7.01 11.12 -1.04
N SER A 81 -7.41 11.92 -2.02
CA SER A 81 -8.51 12.90 -1.93
C SER A 81 -9.87 12.35 -2.37
N ARG A 82 -9.96 11.07 -2.76
CA ARG A 82 -11.23 10.48 -3.20
C ARG A 82 -12.18 10.25 -2.02
N GLU A 83 -13.47 10.28 -2.31
CA GLU A 83 -14.50 9.84 -1.37
C GLU A 83 -14.33 8.35 -1.02
N ARG A 84 -14.51 8.03 0.26
CA ARG A 84 -14.32 6.68 0.80
C ARG A 84 -15.64 6.17 1.38
N LEU A 85 -15.82 4.85 1.31
CA LEU A 85 -17.06 4.17 1.70
C LEU A 85 -17.48 4.43 3.15
N MET A 86 -16.53 4.66 4.07
CA MET A 86 -16.81 4.79 5.52
C MET A 86 -16.51 6.16 6.11
N SER A 87 -15.70 6.99 5.43
CA SER A 87 -15.25 8.29 5.97
C SER A 87 -15.65 9.47 5.08
N GLY A 88 -16.45 9.22 4.04
CA GLY A 88 -16.85 10.24 3.07
C GLY A 88 -15.65 10.87 2.34
N ARG A 89 -15.85 12.10 1.87
CA ARG A 89 -14.80 12.90 1.24
C ARG A 89 -13.95 13.60 2.31
N PRO A 90 -12.60 13.53 2.23
CA PRO A 90 -11.73 14.31 3.11
C PRO A 90 -12.00 15.82 2.99
N GLU A 91 -12.02 16.53 4.13
CA GLU A 91 -12.21 17.99 4.17
C GLU A 91 -11.13 18.72 3.37
N ARG A 92 -9.86 18.32 3.54
CA ARG A 92 -8.71 18.83 2.80
C ARG A 92 -8.33 17.88 1.67
N ARG A 93 -8.08 18.44 0.48
CA ARG A 93 -7.50 17.70 -0.65
C ARG A 93 -5.98 17.77 -0.61
N VAL A 94 -5.34 16.66 -0.93
CA VAL A 94 -3.90 16.59 -1.16
C VAL A 94 -3.61 17.05 -2.59
N THR A 95 -2.59 17.90 -2.74
CA THR A 95 -2.09 18.41 -4.01
C THR A 95 -0.92 17.56 -4.52
N PRO A 96 -0.63 17.56 -5.85
CA PRO A 96 0.54 16.86 -6.37
C PRO A 96 1.87 17.33 -5.76
N LEU A 97 1.98 18.62 -5.42
CA LEU A 97 3.19 19.19 -4.83
C LEU A 97 3.42 18.68 -3.40
N GLU A 98 2.37 18.57 -2.58
CA GLU A 98 2.47 17.99 -1.25
C GLU A 98 2.90 16.51 -1.30
N VAL A 99 2.37 15.74 -2.25
CA VAL A 99 2.85 14.35 -2.45
C VAL A 99 4.33 14.33 -2.83
N TRP A 100 4.77 15.26 -3.69
CA TRP A 100 6.18 15.39 -4.04
C TRP A 100 7.04 15.73 -2.81
N GLN A 101 6.63 16.70 -1.99
CA GLN A 101 7.32 17.06 -0.75
C GLN A 101 7.47 15.88 0.21
N VAL A 102 6.42 15.05 0.35
CA VAL A 102 6.48 13.83 1.17
C VAL A 102 7.46 12.81 0.60
N ALA A 103 7.44 12.58 -0.71
CA ALA A 103 8.35 11.64 -1.36
C ALA A 103 9.81 12.12 -1.33
N GLU A 104 10.05 13.41 -1.56
CA GLU A 104 11.36 14.05 -1.54
C GLU A 104 11.94 14.09 -0.13
N GLY A 105 11.15 14.47 0.87
CA GLY A 105 11.57 14.44 2.28
C GLY A 105 11.91 13.03 2.76
N ALA A 106 11.33 12.01 2.16
CA ALA A 106 11.66 10.61 2.41
C ALA A 106 12.77 10.06 1.49
N GLN A 107 13.28 10.84 0.54
CA GLN A 107 14.17 10.38 -0.54
C GLN A 107 13.66 9.11 -1.23
N GLY A 108 12.34 9.02 -1.41
CA GLY A 108 11.68 7.86 -2.01
C GLY A 108 11.65 6.61 -1.14
N ARG A 109 12.12 6.67 0.11
CA ARG A 109 12.23 5.50 1.00
C ARG A 109 10.98 5.29 1.82
N CYS A 110 10.57 4.04 1.94
CA CYS A 110 9.44 3.65 2.77
C CYS A 110 9.75 3.95 4.25
N VAL A 111 8.84 4.68 4.91
CA VAL A 111 8.96 5.02 6.34
C VAL A 111 9.05 3.79 7.25
N TYR A 112 8.52 2.65 6.82
CA TYR A 112 8.48 1.44 7.66
C TYR A 112 9.66 0.47 7.46
N CYS A 113 10.13 0.30 6.22
CA CYS A 113 11.17 -0.69 5.91
C CYS A 113 12.40 -0.11 5.20
N GLY A 114 12.43 1.19 4.92
CA GLY A 114 13.56 1.87 4.26
C GLY A 114 13.76 1.52 2.79
N SER A 115 12.92 0.66 2.20
CA SER A 115 13.02 0.26 0.79
C SER A 115 12.82 1.45 -0.14
N LEU A 116 13.57 1.48 -1.25
CA LEU A 116 13.40 2.49 -2.30
C LEU A 116 12.11 2.22 -3.07
N ALA A 117 11.09 3.03 -2.83
CA ALA A 117 9.72 2.82 -3.30
C ALA A 117 9.34 3.89 -4.33
N LEU A 118 9.95 3.84 -5.52
CA LEU A 118 9.80 4.85 -6.57
C LEU A 118 9.12 4.34 -7.85
N GLU A 119 8.89 3.03 -7.93
CA GLU A 119 8.27 2.40 -9.09
C GLU A 119 6.74 2.54 -9.05
N ARG A 120 6.14 2.34 -10.22
CA ARG A 120 4.70 2.19 -10.37
C ARG A 120 4.34 0.72 -10.24
N ARG A 121 3.10 0.46 -9.83
CA ARG A 121 2.55 -0.89 -9.90
C ARG A 121 2.61 -1.38 -11.35
N PRO A 122 3.18 -2.57 -11.63
CA PRO A 122 3.15 -3.14 -12.96
C PRO A 122 1.71 -3.32 -13.45
N THR A 123 1.49 -2.97 -14.71
CA THR A 123 0.19 -3.02 -15.35
C THR A 123 0.32 -3.74 -16.67
N GLY A 124 -0.57 -4.69 -16.95
CA GLY A 124 -0.62 -5.42 -18.20
C GLY A 124 -1.03 -4.53 -19.37
N HIS A 125 -0.96 -5.09 -20.58
CA HIS A 125 -1.38 -4.42 -21.81
C HIS A 125 -2.87 -4.02 -21.80
N ASP A 126 -3.69 -4.72 -21.01
CA ASP A 126 -5.11 -4.47 -20.79
C ASP A 126 -5.39 -3.38 -19.73
N GLY A 127 -4.35 -2.76 -19.17
CA GLY A 127 -4.49 -1.76 -18.12
C GLY A 127 -4.79 -2.36 -16.73
N ARG A 128 -4.85 -3.69 -16.60
CA ARG A 128 -5.09 -4.34 -15.30
C ARG A 128 -3.77 -4.49 -14.54
N PRO A 129 -3.79 -4.37 -13.20
CA PRO A 129 -2.57 -4.57 -12.44
C PRO A 129 -2.11 -6.02 -12.51
N MET A 130 -0.81 -6.24 -12.78
CA MET A 130 -0.20 -7.57 -12.75
C MET A 130 0.05 -8.03 -11.30
N PRO A 131 0.32 -9.33 -11.07
CA PRO A 131 0.91 -9.80 -9.84
C PRO A 131 2.16 -8.98 -9.51
N TRP A 132 2.15 -8.36 -8.34
CA TRP A 132 3.16 -7.37 -7.97
C TRP A 132 3.83 -7.71 -6.65
N ALA A 133 3.46 -8.83 -6.02
CA ALA A 133 3.94 -9.22 -4.71
C ALA A 133 5.47 -9.09 -4.62
N MET A 134 6.12 -9.71 -5.57
CA MET A 134 7.54 -9.67 -5.87
C MET A 134 8.20 -8.27 -6.01
N VAL A 135 7.45 -7.23 -6.38
CA VAL A 135 7.98 -5.86 -6.55
C VAL A 135 7.34 -4.86 -5.59
N GLY A 136 6.52 -5.31 -4.64
CA GLY A 136 5.71 -4.45 -3.78
C GLY A 136 6.52 -3.46 -2.96
N ARG A 137 7.74 -3.83 -2.57
CA ARG A 137 8.66 -2.96 -1.83
C ARG A 137 9.22 -1.81 -2.67
N ARG A 138 9.15 -1.92 -4.00
CA ARG A 138 9.59 -0.89 -4.96
C ARG A 138 8.47 0.06 -5.38
N ILE A 139 7.21 -0.32 -5.16
CA ILE A 139 6.08 0.52 -5.54
C ILE A 139 5.81 1.55 -4.45
N GLY A 140 5.98 2.83 -4.75
CA GLY A 140 5.67 3.91 -3.83
C GLY A 140 4.18 4.10 -3.61
N SER A 141 3.76 4.42 -2.40
CA SER A 141 2.40 4.82 -2.02
C SER A 141 2.44 6.00 -1.04
N LEU A 142 1.38 6.81 -1.10
CA LEU A 142 1.14 7.84 -0.09
C LEU A 142 0.30 7.20 1.02
N ASP A 143 0.79 7.29 2.25
CA ASP A 143 0.16 6.74 3.43
C ASP A 143 -0.21 7.86 4.41
N HIS A 144 -1.06 7.51 5.37
CA HIS A 144 -1.39 8.32 6.53
C HIS A 144 -0.73 7.73 7.78
N ARG A 145 -0.11 8.57 8.62
CA ARG A 145 0.51 8.14 9.88
C ARG A 145 -0.53 7.74 10.91
N VAL A 146 -1.61 8.51 10.98
CA VAL A 146 -2.86 8.17 11.66
C VAL A 146 -3.88 7.89 10.56
N GLY A 147 -4.46 6.69 10.56
CA GLY A 147 -5.45 6.29 9.57
C GLY A 147 -6.67 7.23 9.59
N ILE A 148 -7.29 7.45 8.43
CA ILE A 148 -8.46 8.34 8.33
C ILE A 148 -9.62 7.85 9.20
N LEU A 149 -9.80 6.54 9.34
CA LEU A 149 -10.83 5.95 10.21
C LEU A 149 -10.59 6.25 11.70
N ASP A 150 -9.34 6.51 12.06
CA ASP A 150 -8.91 6.81 13.44
C ASP A 150 -8.78 8.33 13.67
N GLY A 151 -9.39 9.15 12.79
CA GLY A 151 -9.37 10.62 12.88
C GLY A 151 -8.19 11.29 12.17
N GLY A 152 -7.38 10.54 11.42
CA GLY A 152 -6.32 11.10 10.59
C GLY A 152 -6.83 12.02 9.48
N THR A 153 -6.09 13.09 9.21
CA THR A 153 -6.42 14.08 8.17
C THR A 153 -5.49 13.97 6.96
N ASN A 154 -5.78 14.75 5.91
CA ASN A 154 -4.90 14.93 4.75
C ASN A 154 -3.84 16.02 4.98
N ASP A 155 -3.56 16.38 6.23
CA ASP A 155 -2.53 17.36 6.53
C ASP A 155 -1.14 16.79 6.26
N LEU A 156 -0.22 17.63 5.79
CA LEU A 156 1.11 17.23 5.34
C LEU A 156 1.88 16.48 6.45
N GLU A 157 1.68 16.87 7.70
CA GLU A 157 2.26 16.27 8.90
C GLU A 157 1.75 14.85 9.17
N ASN A 158 0.55 14.52 8.71
CA ASN A 158 -0.06 13.19 8.80
C ASN A 158 0.24 12.33 7.56
N LEU A 159 0.84 12.88 6.51
CA LEU A 159 1.22 12.11 5.33
C LEU A 159 2.59 11.46 5.51
N ALA A 160 2.76 10.28 4.93
CA ALA A 160 4.02 9.55 4.91
C ALA A 160 4.25 8.87 3.56
N TRP A 161 5.52 8.68 3.20
CA TRP A 161 5.90 7.85 2.06
C TRP A 161 6.09 6.40 2.51
N ALA A 162 5.42 5.47 1.83
CA ALA A 162 5.50 4.06 2.13
C ALA A 162 5.65 3.24 0.84
N CYS A 163 6.06 1.98 0.97
CA CYS A 163 5.96 1.03 -0.12
C CYS A 163 4.61 0.31 -0.05
N LEU A 164 4.08 -0.08 -1.21
CA LEU A 164 2.79 -0.75 -1.30
C LEU A 164 2.75 -2.04 -0.50
N TRP A 165 3.87 -2.77 -0.44
CA TRP A 165 4.00 -4.01 0.35
C TRP A 165 3.67 -3.81 1.83
N CYS A 166 4.28 -2.82 2.48
CA CYS A 166 4.07 -2.55 3.92
C CYS A 166 2.64 -2.11 4.25
N ASN A 167 1.89 -1.60 3.27
CA ASN A 167 0.52 -1.11 3.47
C ASN A 167 -0.55 -2.17 3.14
N VAL A 168 -0.19 -3.21 2.41
CA VAL A 168 -1.16 -4.16 1.83
C VAL A 168 -1.01 -5.57 2.38
N TRP A 169 0.23 -6.03 2.60
CA TRP A 169 0.44 -7.45 2.85
C TRP A 169 0.13 -7.81 4.29
N GLU A 170 -1.00 -8.48 4.57
CA GLU A 170 -1.53 -8.65 5.93
C GLU A 170 -0.52 -9.22 6.94
N THR A 171 0.24 -10.25 6.57
CA THR A 171 1.24 -10.90 7.43
C THR A 171 2.47 -10.04 7.68
N GLU A 172 2.74 -9.06 6.82
CA GLU A 172 3.90 -8.17 6.92
C GLU A 172 3.51 -6.70 7.11
N ARG A 173 2.20 -6.44 7.24
CA ARG A 173 1.65 -5.10 7.37
C ARG A 173 2.16 -4.54 8.66
N ARG A 174 2.72 -3.34 8.55
CA ARG A 174 3.37 -2.70 9.68
C ARG A 174 2.29 -2.18 10.62
N PRO A 175 2.40 -2.39 11.95
CA PRO A 175 1.46 -1.79 12.89
C PRO A 175 1.34 -0.29 12.62
N GLY A 176 0.12 0.19 12.39
CA GLY A 176 -0.17 1.59 12.04
C GLY A 176 -0.18 1.92 10.54
N ALA A 177 0.27 1.04 9.65
CA ALA A 177 0.18 1.28 8.20
C ALA A 177 -1.28 1.21 7.73
N THR A 178 -1.70 2.16 6.88
CA THR A 178 -3.06 2.16 6.35
C THR A 178 -3.27 0.94 5.45
N ASP A 179 -4.32 0.17 5.73
CA ASP A 179 -4.78 -0.89 4.85
C ASP A 179 -5.32 -0.27 3.55
N HIS A 180 -4.58 -0.44 2.45
CA HIS A 180 -5.06 -0.02 1.14
C HIS A 180 -6.02 -1.03 0.49
N GLY A 181 -6.50 -2.02 1.25
CA GLY A 181 -7.49 -2.98 0.82
C GLY A 181 -6.97 -3.88 -0.30
N GLY A 182 -5.67 -4.18 -0.29
CA GLY A 182 -5.11 -5.10 -1.25
C GLY A 182 -5.51 -6.52 -0.88
N LEU A 183 -6.74 -6.87 -1.25
CA LEU A 183 -7.21 -8.25 -1.32
C LEU A 183 -6.36 -8.99 -2.35
N GLN A 184 -5.19 -9.47 -1.96
CA GLN A 184 -4.77 -10.78 -2.44
C GLN A 184 -5.32 -11.77 -1.43
N ARG A 185 -6.58 -12.13 -1.63
CA ARG A 185 -7.08 -13.39 -1.07
C ARG A 185 -6.24 -14.49 -1.70
N SER A 186 -5.24 -14.99 -0.96
CA SER A 186 -4.63 -16.30 -1.19
C SER A 186 -5.70 -17.37 -1.48
N ASP A 187 -6.90 -17.21 -0.89
CA ASP A 187 -8.09 -18.04 -1.14
C ASP A 187 -8.58 -18.11 -2.61
N GLN A 188 -8.31 -17.13 -3.47
CA GLN A 188 -8.82 -17.18 -4.86
C GLN A 188 -7.99 -18.11 -5.76
N GLN A 189 -6.68 -18.24 -5.50
CA GLN A 189 -5.84 -19.25 -6.15
C GLN A 189 -6.07 -20.64 -5.55
N SER A 190 -6.23 -20.75 -4.22
CA SER A 190 -6.54 -22.04 -3.57
C SER A 190 -7.87 -22.64 -4.04
N ARG A 191 -8.87 -21.80 -4.33
CA ARG A 191 -10.15 -22.26 -4.89
C ARG A 191 -10.04 -22.75 -6.33
N LEU A 192 -9.22 -22.12 -7.17
CA LEU A 192 -8.99 -22.59 -8.54
C LEU A 192 -8.16 -23.87 -8.57
N ALA A 193 -7.16 -24.00 -7.70
CA ALA A 193 -6.39 -25.24 -7.54
C ALA A 193 -7.24 -26.39 -7.01
N LEU A 194 -8.10 -26.14 -6.01
CA LEU A 194 -9.04 -27.14 -5.49
C LEU A 194 -10.10 -27.52 -6.54
N PHE A 195 -10.59 -26.57 -7.33
CA PHE A 195 -11.52 -26.86 -8.42
C PHE A 195 -10.86 -27.75 -9.48
N PHE A 196 -9.63 -27.44 -9.91
CA PHE A 196 -8.88 -28.25 -10.87
C PHE A 196 -8.58 -29.66 -10.37
N LEU A 197 -8.25 -29.81 -9.07
CA LEU A 197 -8.02 -31.11 -8.46
C LEU A 197 -9.30 -31.96 -8.44
N ILE A 198 -10.45 -31.33 -8.13
CA ILE A 198 -11.75 -32.01 -8.12
C ILE A 198 -12.19 -32.41 -9.54
N THR A 199 -12.01 -31.57 -10.57
CA THR A 199 -12.36 -31.96 -11.96
C THR A 199 -11.43 -33.03 -12.52
N THR A 200 -10.15 -33.04 -12.14
CA THR A 200 -9.18 -34.03 -12.63
C THR A 200 -9.41 -35.40 -11.98
N LEU A 201 -9.79 -35.43 -10.69
CA LEU A 201 -10.18 -36.66 -10.01
C LEU A 201 -11.54 -37.19 -10.51
N ALA A 202 -12.51 -36.31 -10.80
CA ALA A 202 -13.81 -36.73 -11.34
C ALA A 202 -13.76 -37.18 -12.82
N GLY A 203 -12.71 -36.83 -13.57
CA GLY A 203 -12.51 -37.24 -14.97
C GLY A 203 -11.80 -38.59 -15.15
N LEU A 204 -11.22 -39.17 -14.09
CA LEU A 204 -10.48 -40.43 -14.14
C LEU A 204 -11.33 -41.69 -13.89
N GLU A 205 -12.62 -41.55 -13.56
CA GLU A 205 -13.50 -42.69 -13.21
C GLU A 205 -14.39 -43.20 -14.35
N ALA A 206 -14.20 -42.78 -15.60
CA ALA A 206 -15.05 -43.27 -16.70
C ALA A 206 -14.25 -43.69 -17.94
N ALA A 207 -13.42 -44.73 -17.81
CA ALA A 207 -13.07 -45.57 -18.95
C ALA A 207 -14.05 -46.74 -19.00
N PRO A 208 -14.94 -46.84 -20.02
CA PRO A 208 -15.77 -48.03 -20.18
C PRO A 208 -14.88 -49.22 -20.53
N ALA A 209 -15.05 -50.33 -19.80
CA ALA A 209 -14.39 -51.58 -20.09
C ALA A 209 -14.77 -52.06 -21.50
N GLU A 210 -13.80 -52.07 -22.41
CA GLU A 210 -13.98 -52.70 -23.73
C GLU A 210 -14.20 -54.21 -23.53
N GLY A 211 -15.37 -54.66 -23.95
CA GLY A 211 -15.72 -56.08 -23.99
C GLY A 211 -14.88 -56.80 -25.04
N VAL A 212 -14.04 -57.71 -24.58
CA VAL A 212 -13.40 -58.73 -25.41
C VAL A 212 -14.46 -59.76 -25.77
N SER A 213 -14.66 -60.01 -27.06
CA SER A 213 -15.30 -61.21 -27.62
C SER A 213 -14.29 -61.96 -28.47
#